data_AF-A0AB39FQE1-F1
#
_entry.id   AF-A0AB39FQE1-F1
#
_cell.length_a   1.000
_cell.length_b   1.000
_cell.length_c   1.000
_cell.angle_alpha   90.00
_cell.angle_beta   90.00
_cell.angle_gamma   90.00
#
_symmetry.space_group_name_H-M   'P 1'
#
loop_
_entity.id
_entity.type
_entity.pdbx_description
1 polymer ?
#
loop_
_entity_poly.entity_id
_entity_poly.type
_entity_poly.pdbx_seq_one_letter_code
_entity_poly.pdbx_strand_id
1 'polypeptide(L)'
;MTDARADIHDPLAALAPPRVQAEAADLARESFTQAFRHAAAESSSFPQEALRTQCLEWVQSDPDAEARALRMALLLAGLDQWGLAFSQAFGIQAIPPLTTLIGALRTSLGPEDDARFQRQFDGLDATETAAIDFKISLRRQIHLALWHAMCAGENLEAIEPVIQALGSQLLALDAAMPALGWRLVADTLAHIQIHLLENSGAVGLAQSSTQCLFASLRQAWPKERHERIMAQAAQAVLAWQQQTRRPRTN
;
A
#
# COMPACT_ATOMS: atom_id res chain seq x y z
N MET A 1 -27.60 -6.23 3.97
CA MET A 1 -26.17 -6.17 4.35
C MET A 1 -25.67 -4.84 3.85
N THR A 2 -25.70 -3.83 4.71
CA THR A 2 -25.30 -2.46 4.37
C THR A 2 -23.80 -2.47 4.10
N ASP A 3 -23.39 -2.08 2.90
CA ASP A 3 -21.99 -2.00 2.52
C ASP A 3 -21.26 -1.08 3.50
N ALA A 4 -20.30 -1.60 4.26
CA ALA A 4 -19.60 -0.85 5.31
C ALA A 4 -18.77 0.32 4.74
N ARG A 5 -18.65 0.41 3.41
CA ARG A 5 -18.12 1.58 2.68
C ARG A 5 -19.09 2.77 2.60
N ALA A 6 -20.40 2.55 2.77
CA ALA A 6 -21.42 3.56 2.49
C ALA A 6 -21.46 4.75 3.47
N ASP A 7 -20.67 4.74 4.55
CA ASP A 7 -20.73 5.74 5.63
C ASP A 7 -19.38 6.44 5.91
N ILE A 8 -18.39 6.29 5.01
CA ILE A 8 -17.10 6.97 5.14
C ILE A 8 -17.08 8.20 4.23
N HIS A 9 -17.11 9.39 4.84
CA HIS A 9 -16.96 10.65 4.11
C HIS A 9 -15.47 10.97 3.89
N ASP A 10 -15.02 10.84 2.64
CA ASP A 10 -13.70 11.28 2.20
C ASP A 10 -13.74 12.74 1.72
N PRO A 11 -13.09 13.69 2.43
CA PRO A 11 -13.10 15.10 2.06
C PRO A 11 -12.41 15.41 0.72
N LEU A 12 -11.55 14.51 0.22
CA LEU A 12 -10.80 14.68 -1.02
C LEU A 12 -11.45 14.02 -2.23
N ALA A 13 -12.56 13.28 -2.03
CA ALA A 13 -13.24 12.53 -3.09
C ALA A 13 -13.79 13.42 -4.22
N ALA A 14 -14.04 14.71 -3.95
CA ALA A 14 -14.48 15.66 -4.97
C ALA A 14 -13.37 16.00 -5.98
N LEU A 15 -12.10 16.02 -5.54
CA LEU A 15 -10.93 16.30 -6.37
C LEU A 15 -10.29 15.02 -6.92
N ALA A 16 -10.31 13.93 -6.16
CA ALA A 16 -9.88 12.61 -6.58
C ALA A 16 -10.91 11.56 -6.17
N PRO A 17 -11.85 11.20 -7.07
CA PRO A 17 -12.82 10.13 -6.80
C PRO A 17 -12.13 8.80 -6.47
N PRO A 18 -12.85 7.85 -5.83
CA PRO A 18 -12.28 6.56 -5.41
C PRO A 18 -11.46 5.83 -6.48
N ARG A 19 -11.90 5.89 -7.74
CA ARG A 19 -11.17 5.32 -8.87
C ARG A 19 -9.81 5.99 -9.09
N VAL A 20 -9.73 7.31 -9.08
CA VAL A 20 -8.48 8.07 -9.27
C VAL A 20 -7.52 7.80 -8.12
N GLN A 21 -8.04 7.68 -6.90
CA GLN A 21 -7.26 7.30 -5.73
C GLN A 21 -6.66 5.88 -5.86
N ALA A 22 -7.43 4.91 -6.32
CA ALA A 22 -6.92 3.56 -6.58
C ALA A 22 -5.87 3.55 -7.71
N GLU A 23 -6.12 4.29 -8.80
CA GLU A 23 -5.16 4.45 -9.91
C GLU A 23 -3.84 5.07 -9.43
N ALA A 24 -3.87 6.03 -8.50
CA ALA A 24 -2.67 6.62 -7.92
C ALA A 24 -1.82 5.59 -7.15
N ALA A 25 -2.48 4.73 -6.36
CA ALA A 25 -1.80 3.66 -5.63
C ALA A 25 -1.16 2.63 -6.58
N ASP A 26 -1.86 2.26 -7.65
CA ASP A 26 -1.35 1.34 -8.67
C ASP A 26 -0.16 1.93 -9.44
N LEU A 27 -0.26 3.19 -9.87
CA LEU A 27 0.83 3.87 -10.55
C LEU A 27 2.06 4.01 -9.65
N ALA A 28 1.87 4.31 -8.36
CA ALA A 28 2.96 4.35 -7.39
C ALA A 28 3.63 2.98 -7.22
N ARG A 29 2.85 1.90 -7.09
CA ARG A 29 3.37 0.53 -7.02
C ARG A 29 4.17 0.15 -8.27
N GLU A 30 3.63 0.44 -9.45
CA GLU A 30 4.27 0.09 -10.73
C GLU A 30 5.58 0.86 -10.93
N SER A 31 5.56 2.16 -10.63
CA SER A 31 6.73 3.03 -10.71
C SER A 31 7.81 2.60 -9.71
N PHE A 32 7.42 2.32 -8.46
CA PHE A 32 8.32 1.76 -7.46
C PHE A 32 8.90 0.42 -7.93
N THR A 33 8.08 -0.49 -8.41
CA THR A 33 8.52 -1.83 -8.85
C THR A 33 9.56 -1.75 -9.96
N GLN A 34 9.37 -0.86 -10.94
CA GLN A 34 10.34 -0.62 -12.01
C GLN A 34 11.65 -0.05 -11.46
N ALA A 35 11.58 0.99 -10.63
CA ALA A 35 12.75 1.61 -10.01
C ALA A 35 13.54 0.64 -9.11
N PHE A 36 12.85 -0.13 -8.29
CA PHE A 36 13.43 -1.10 -7.37
C PHE A 36 14.10 -2.26 -8.10
N ARG A 37 13.44 -2.84 -9.12
CA ARG A 37 14.03 -3.90 -9.95
C ARG A 37 15.28 -3.43 -10.67
N HIS A 38 15.27 -2.19 -11.17
CA HIS A 38 16.46 -1.64 -11.79
C HIS A 38 17.61 -1.48 -10.79
N ALA A 39 17.33 -0.94 -9.61
CA ALA A 39 18.32 -0.81 -8.54
C ALA A 39 18.93 -2.17 -8.14
N ALA A 40 18.12 -3.24 -8.14
CA ALA A 40 18.57 -4.59 -7.82
C ALA A 40 19.32 -5.31 -8.97
N ALA A 41 19.04 -4.96 -10.23
CA ALA A 41 19.59 -5.65 -11.40
C ALA A 41 20.95 -5.12 -11.87
N GLU A 42 21.49 -4.05 -11.26
CA GLU A 42 22.73 -3.37 -11.66
C GLU A 42 22.80 -3.08 -13.19
N SER A 43 21.64 -2.89 -13.82
CA SER A 43 21.51 -2.72 -15.27
C SER A 43 21.99 -1.34 -15.70
N SER A 44 22.53 -1.23 -16.92
CA SER A 44 23.14 0.01 -17.42
C SER A 44 22.16 1.06 -17.94
N SER A 45 20.87 0.75 -18.13
CA SER A 45 19.87 1.76 -18.52
C SER A 45 18.53 1.60 -17.81
N PHE A 46 18.23 2.53 -16.92
CA PHE A 46 16.88 2.73 -16.41
C PHE A 46 16.15 3.71 -17.32
N PRO A 47 14.94 3.39 -17.82
CA PRO A 47 14.14 4.34 -18.59
C PRO A 47 13.50 5.41 -17.68
N GLN A 48 14.33 6.13 -16.93
CA GLN A 48 13.96 7.16 -15.95
C GLN A 48 13.01 8.20 -16.56
N GLU A 49 13.32 8.67 -17.77
CA GLU A 49 12.57 9.71 -18.45
C GLU A 49 11.20 9.24 -18.96
N ALA A 50 11.11 7.98 -19.41
CA ALA A 50 9.85 7.39 -19.83
C ALA A 50 8.91 7.21 -18.62
N LEU A 51 9.45 6.74 -17.48
CA LEU A 51 8.69 6.59 -16.26
C LEU A 51 8.23 7.95 -15.70
N ARG A 52 9.11 8.96 -15.74
CA ARG A 52 8.76 10.34 -15.38
C ARG A 52 7.62 10.87 -16.25
N THR A 53 7.73 10.70 -17.57
CA THR A 53 6.70 11.14 -18.52
C THR A 53 5.37 10.47 -18.24
N GLN A 54 5.34 9.14 -18.04
CA GLN A 54 4.11 8.41 -17.69
C GLN A 54 3.45 8.97 -16.43
N CYS A 55 4.24 9.24 -15.38
CA CYS A 55 3.73 9.82 -14.14
C CYS A 55 3.12 11.21 -14.37
N LEU A 56 3.82 12.08 -15.11
CA LEU A 56 3.35 13.43 -15.39
C LEU A 56 2.13 13.44 -16.31
N GLU A 57 2.05 12.58 -17.32
CA GLU A 57 0.88 12.43 -18.19
C GLU A 57 -0.36 12.05 -17.39
N TRP A 58 -0.24 11.11 -16.45
CA TRP A 58 -1.36 10.75 -15.57
C TRP A 58 -1.80 11.91 -14.67
N VAL A 59 -0.86 12.66 -14.09
CA VAL A 59 -1.16 13.87 -13.33
C VAL A 59 -1.86 14.91 -14.20
N GLN A 60 -1.34 15.19 -15.40
CA GLN A 60 -1.83 16.23 -16.31
C GLN A 60 -3.13 15.86 -17.04
N SER A 61 -3.59 14.61 -16.94
CA SER A 61 -4.84 14.17 -17.57
C SER A 61 -6.10 14.79 -16.94
N ASP A 62 -5.97 15.48 -15.79
CA ASP A 62 -7.07 16.26 -15.20
C ASP A 62 -6.99 17.74 -15.62
N PRO A 63 -8.08 18.33 -16.16
CA PRO A 63 -8.07 19.74 -16.52
C PRO A 63 -8.06 20.68 -15.29
N ASP A 64 -8.48 20.22 -14.11
CA ASP A 64 -8.54 21.06 -12.91
C ASP A 64 -7.19 21.11 -12.16
N ALA A 65 -6.72 22.32 -11.83
CA ALA A 65 -5.40 22.51 -11.21
C ALA A 65 -5.30 21.96 -9.78
N GLU A 66 -6.38 22.01 -9.00
CA GLU A 66 -6.40 21.44 -7.64
C GLU A 66 -6.48 19.91 -7.69
N ALA A 67 -7.22 19.34 -8.64
CA ALA A 67 -7.24 17.91 -8.90
C ALA A 67 -5.86 17.40 -9.35
N ARG A 68 -5.16 18.11 -10.25
CA ARG A 68 -3.78 17.78 -10.63
C ARG A 68 -2.82 17.83 -9.44
N ALA A 69 -2.93 18.86 -8.60
CA ALA A 69 -2.12 18.97 -7.40
C ALA A 69 -2.36 17.80 -6.44
N LEU A 70 -3.61 17.37 -6.25
CA LEU A 70 -3.95 16.21 -5.45
C LEU A 70 -3.44 14.90 -6.07
N ARG A 71 -3.53 14.73 -7.39
CA ARG A 71 -2.93 13.57 -8.09
C ARG A 71 -1.43 13.49 -7.87
N MET A 72 -0.71 14.62 -7.99
CA MET A 72 0.72 14.68 -7.69
C MET A 72 1.00 14.32 -6.22
N ALA A 73 0.19 14.83 -5.29
CA ALA A 73 0.30 14.52 -3.87
C ALA A 73 0.14 13.02 -3.57
N LEU A 74 -0.91 12.39 -4.12
CA LEU A 74 -1.14 10.95 -3.97
C LEU A 74 0.00 10.12 -4.56
N LEU A 75 0.47 10.46 -5.76
CA LEU A 75 1.56 9.74 -6.41
C LEU A 75 2.87 9.82 -5.59
N LEU A 76 3.28 11.03 -5.18
CA LEU A 76 4.48 11.22 -4.39
C LEU A 76 4.38 10.56 -3.01
N ALA A 77 3.22 10.67 -2.33
CA ALA A 77 3.00 9.99 -1.07
C ALA A 77 3.09 8.46 -1.21
N GLY A 78 2.58 7.91 -2.32
CA GLY A 78 2.67 6.49 -2.63
C GLY A 78 4.11 6.04 -2.84
N LEU A 79 4.87 6.76 -3.68
CA LEU A 79 6.28 6.49 -3.94
C LEU A 79 7.13 6.55 -2.68
N ASP A 80 6.93 7.59 -1.85
CA ASP A 80 7.63 7.77 -0.57
C ASP A 80 7.32 6.60 0.39
N GLN A 81 6.06 6.17 0.50
CA GLN A 81 5.67 5.06 1.38
C GLN A 81 6.21 3.70 0.91
N TRP A 82 6.21 3.43 -0.40
CA TRP A 82 6.83 2.23 -0.96
C TRP A 82 8.33 2.20 -0.69
N GLY A 83 9.02 3.31 -0.95
CA GLY A 83 10.45 3.45 -0.68
C GLY A 83 10.79 3.22 0.79
N LEU A 84 10.08 3.89 1.70
CA LEU A 84 10.24 3.72 3.14
C LEU A 84 10.05 2.27 3.58
N ALA A 85 9.00 1.60 3.08
CA ALA A 85 8.67 0.26 3.51
C ALA A 85 9.75 -0.75 3.12
N PHE A 86 10.27 -0.69 1.90
CA PHE A 86 11.32 -1.59 1.44
C PHE A 86 12.69 -1.22 2.01
N SER A 87 12.98 0.07 2.22
CA SER A 87 14.18 0.48 2.93
C SER A 87 14.24 -0.08 4.36
N GLN A 88 13.12 -0.05 5.08
CA GLN A 88 13.02 -0.64 6.42
C GLN A 88 13.15 -2.18 6.38
N ALA A 89 12.43 -2.84 5.46
CA ALA A 89 12.39 -4.30 5.40
C ALA A 89 13.74 -4.93 4.98
N PHE A 90 14.53 -4.23 4.16
CA PHE A 90 15.78 -4.78 3.60
C PHE A 90 17.04 -4.05 4.05
N GLY A 91 16.93 -3.09 4.99
CA GLY A 91 18.07 -2.30 5.46
C GLY A 91 18.72 -1.44 4.37
N ILE A 92 17.95 -1.04 3.35
CA ILE A 92 18.46 -0.30 2.19
C ILE A 92 18.54 1.19 2.52
N GLN A 93 19.73 1.78 2.42
CA GLN A 93 19.96 3.20 2.68
C GLN A 93 19.26 4.12 1.66
N ALA A 94 19.27 3.74 0.39
CA ALA A 94 18.65 4.49 -0.68
C ALA A 94 18.29 3.59 -1.86
N ILE A 95 17.27 4.00 -2.62
CA ILE A 95 16.90 3.41 -3.91
C ILE A 95 17.10 4.51 -4.95
N PRO A 96 18.32 4.67 -5.51
CA PRO A 96 18.66 5.86 -6.31
C PRO A 96 17.71 6.14 -7.49
N PRO A 97 17.24 5.15 -8.26
CA PRO A 97 16.26 5.39 -9.33
C PRO A 97 14.94 5.99 -8.81
N LEU A 98 14.49 5.54 -7.64
CA LEU A 98 13.27 6.06 -6.98
C LEU A 98 13.48 7.49 -6.49
N THR A 99 14.61 7.75 -5.81
CA THR A 99 14.97 9.11 -5.35
C THR A 99 15.05 10.09 -6.51
N THR A 100 15.65 9.67 -7.62
CA THR A 100 15.75 10.49 -8.84
C THR A 100 14.37 10.76 -9.43
N LEU A 101 13.46 9.78 -9.41
CA LEU A 101 12.10 9.94 -9.93
C LEU A 101 11.31 10.94 -9.09
N ILE A 102 11.30 10.77 -7.77
CA ILE A 102 10.64 11.66 -6.82
C ILE A 102 11.18 13.09 -6.96
N GLY A 103 12.51 13.24 -7.04
CA GLY A 103 13.16 14.52 -7.27
C GLY A 103 12.70 15.17 -8.58
N ALA A 104 12.74 14.43 -9.69
CA ALA A 104 12.34 14.94 -11.00
C ALA A 104 10.86 15.36 -11.07
N LEU A 105 9.97 14.61 -10.40
CA LEU A 105 8.55 14.95 -10.28
C LEU A 105 8.35 16.24 -9.48
N ARG A 106 9.00 16.39 -8.31
CA ARG A 106 8.93 17.61 -7.51
C ARG A 106 9.48 18.83 -8.26
N THR A 107 10.65 18.70 -8.90
CA THR A 107 11.27 19.81 -9.64
C THR A 107 10.51 20.22 -10.91
N SER A 108 9.53 19.41 -11.35
CA SER A 108 8.70 19.76 -12.51
C SER A 108 7.60 20.78 -12.19
N LEU A 109 7.33 21.03 -10.90
CA LEU A 109 6.30 21.96 -10.46
C LEU A 109 6.81 23.41 -10.54
N GLY A 110 6.01 24.29 -11.15
CA GLY A 110 6.20 25.74 -11.03
C GLY A 110 5.76 26.24 -9.65
N PRO A 111 6.11 27.48 -9.25
CA PRO A 111 5.84 27.99 -7.89
C PRO A 111 4.37 27.92 -7.44
N GLU A 112 3.43 28.22 -8.35
CA GLU A 112 2.00 28.15 -8.02
C GLU A 112 1.50 26.71 -7.85
N ASP A 113 1.95 25.80 -8.71
CA ASP A 113 1.58 24.40 -8.64
C ASP A 113 2.23 23.70 -7.45
N ASP A 114 3.43 24.10 -7.06
CA ASP A 114 4.10 23.65 -5.83
C ASP A 114 3.31 24.05 -4.58
N ALA A 115 2.82 25.30 -4.51
CA ALA A 115 1.98 25.75 -3.40
C ALA A 115 0.62 25.02 -3.33
N ARG A 116 0.02 24.69 -4.48
CA ARG A 116 -1.18 23.83 -4.53
C ARG A 116 -0.84 22.41 -4.07
N PHE A 117 0.22 21.83 -4.61
CA PHE A 117 0.70 20.50 -4.24
C PHE A 117 0.92 20.38 -2.73
N GLN A 118 1.63 21.32 -2.10
CA GLN A 118 1.92 21.27 -0.67
C GLN A 118 0.63 21.25 0.17
N ARG A 119 -0.36 22.09 -0.18
CA ARG A 119 -1.67 22.09 0.51
C ARG A 119 -2.38 20.74 0.38
N GLN A 120 -2.35 20.14 -0.81
CA GLN A 120 -2.99 18.84 -1.03
C GLN A 120 -2.23 17.71 -0.33
N PHE A 121 -0.90 17.76 -0.31
CA PHE A 121 -0.03 16.79 0.36
C PHE A 121 -0.25 16.80 1.88
N ASP A 122 -0.27 17.98 2.50
CA ASP A 122 -0.61 18.14 3.91
C ASP A 122 -2.05 17.66 4.21
N GLY A 123 -2.96 17.87 3.26
CA GLY A 123 -4.35 17.43 3.34
C GLY A 123 -4.55 15.92 3.43
N LEU A 124 -3.59 15.12 2.95
CA LEU A 124 -3.66 13.65 3.01
C LEU A 124 -3.68 13.12 4.45
N ASP A 125 -2.99 13.81 5.37
CA ASP A 125 -2.88 13.41 6.77
C ASP A 125 -3.83 14.19 7.70
N ALA A 126 -4.61 15.12 7.16
CA ALA A 126 -5.53 15.96 7.95
C ALA A 126 -6.61 15.13 8.68
N THR A 127 -7.08 14.04 8.07
CA THR A 127 -8.03 13.10 8.68
C THR A 127 -7.73 11.67 8.24
N GLU A 128 -8.17 10.69 9.04
CA GLU A 128 -8.05 9.28 8.65
C GLU A 128 -8.79 8.97 7.34
N THR A 129 -9.89 9.67 7.05
CA THR A 129 -10.73 9.45 5.85
C THR A 129 -10.25 10.19 4.61
N ALA A 130 -9.33 11.15 4.74
CA ALA A 130 -8.75 11.82 3.58
C ALA A 130 -8.05 10.82 2.67
N ALA A 131 -8.48 10.76 1.41
CA ALA A 131 -7.99 9.82 0.40
C ALA A 131 -8.05 8.36 0.87
N ILE A 132 -9.19 7.94 1.44
CA ILE A 132 -9.32 6.64 2.10
C ILE A 132 -9.14 5.46 1.15
N ASP A 133 -9.65 5.55 -0.08
CA ASP A 133 -9.50 4.46 -1.06
C ASP A 133 -8.05 4.33 -1.52
N PHE A 134 -7.31 5.44 -1.61
CA PHE A 134 -5.86 5.42 -1.85
C PHE A 134 -5.13 4.74 -0.70
N LYS A 135 -5.40 5.14 0.56
CA LYS A 135 -4.78 4.53 1.75
C LYS A 135 -5.08 3.03 1.85
N ILE A 136 -6.33 2.64 1.60
CA ILE A 136 -6.76 1.23 1.58
C ILE A 136 -5.98 0.44 0.52
N SER A 137 -5.91 0.96 -0.71
CA SER A 137 -5.21 0.28 -1.80
C SER A 137 -3.71 0.20 -1.53
N LEU A 138 -3.08 1.34 -1.21
CA LEU A 138 -1.64 1.45 -0.97
C LEU A 138 -1.16 0.54 0.16
N ARG A 139 -1.83 0.58 1.32
CA ARG A 139 -1.43 -0.25 2.49
C ARG A 139 -1.55 -1.73 2.19
N ARG A 140 -2.64 -2.16 1.55
CA ARG A 140 -2.83 -3.54 1.13
C ARG A 140 -1.70 -3.99 0.20
N GLN A 141 -1.39 -3.19 -0.83
CA GLN A 141 -0.37 -3.52 -1.81
C GLN A 141 1.03 -3.61 -1.19
N ILE A 142 1.43 -2.64 -0.36
CA ILE A 142 2.73 -2.65 0.34
C ILE A 142 2.86 -3.88 1.23
N HIS A 143 1.87 -4.10 2.11
CA HIS A 143 1.95 -5.20 3.08
C HIS A 143 1.92 -6.57 2.41
N LEU A 144 1.12 -6.75 1.34
CA LEU A 144 1.14 -7.99 0.58
C LEU A 144 2.48 -8.20 -0.14
N ALA A 145 3.07 -7.14 -0.70
CA ALA A 145 4.40 -7.25 -1.32
C ALA A 145 5.48 -7.65 -0.31
N LEU A 146 5.46 -7.08 0.90
CA LEU A 146 6.34 -7.50 1.99
C LEU A 146 6.09 -8.94 2.43
N TRP A 147 4.82 -9.34 2.53
CA TRP A 147 4.47 -10.73 2.85
C TRP A 147 4.98 -11.70 1.76
N HIS A 148 4.83 -11.35 0.48
CA HIS A 148 5.36 -12.15 -0.63
C HIS A 148 6.89 -12.21 -0.62
N ALA A 149 7.57 -11.10 -0.33
CA ALA A 149 9.02 -11.08 -0.16
C ALA A 149 9.47 -12.00 0.98
N MET A 150 8.77 -11.97 2.13
CA MET A 150 9.02 -12.88 3.24
C MET A 150 8.81 -14.34 2.82
N CYS A 151 7.74 -14.65 2.07
CA CYS A 151 7.48 -16.00 1.57
C CYS A 151 8.53 -16.49 0.56
N ALA A 152 9.17 -15.57 -0.19
CA ALA A 152 10.22 -15.89 -1.14
C ALA A 152 11.62 -16.01 -0.50
N GLY A 153 11.77 -15.61 0.77
CA GLY A 153 13.03 -15.71 1.50
C GLY A 153 13.47 -17.16 1.71
N GLU A 154 14.75 -17.44 1.49
CA GLU A 154 15.31 -18.81 1.53
C GLU A 154 15.80 -19.22 2.92
N ASN A 155 16.05 -18.25 3.82
CA ASN A 155 16.59 -18.48 5.15
C ASN A 155 16.08 -17.43 6.16
N LEU A 156 16.32 -17.67 7.45
CA LEU A 156 15.85 -16.77 8.52
C LEU A 156 16.46 -15.37 8.43
N GLU A 157 17.74 -15.24 8.07
CA GLU A 157 18.41 -13.93 7.95
C GLU A 157 17.73 -13.03 6.90
N ALA A 158 17.25 -13.60 5.80
CA ALA A 158 16.50 -12.88 4.77
C ALA A 158 15.03 -12.60 5.17
N ILE A 159 14.45 -13.43 6.04
CA ILE A 159 13.03 -13.38 6.40
C ILE A 159 12.77 -12.46 7.59
N GLU A 160 13.61 -12.53 8.63
CA GLU A 160 13.42 -11.86 9.93
C GLU A 160 13.25 -10.33 9.82
N PRO A 161 14.07 -9.61 9.03
CA PRO A 161 13.89 -8.17 8.85
C PRO A 161 12.55 -7.84 8.16
N VAL A 162 12.13 -8.65 7.19
CA VAL A 162 10.91 -8.41 6.41
C VAL A 162 9.67 -8.66 7.26
N ILE A 163 9.63 -9.74 8.03
CA ILE A 163 8.50 -10.02 8.94
C ILE A 163 8.42 -8.99 10.07
N GLN A 164 9.56 -8.54 10.61
CA GLN A 164 9.60 -7.49 11.62
C GLN A 164 9.07 -6.17 11.07
N ALA A 165 9.49 -5.78 9.86
CA ALA A 165 8.99 -4.58 9.20
C ALA A 165 7.48 -4.66 8.91
N LEU A 166 7.01 -5.78 8.34
CA LEU A 166 5.58 -6.00 8.07
C LEU A 166 4.74 -5.92 9.35
N GLY A 167 5.14 -6.64 10.41
CA GLY A 167 4.44 -6.62 11.69
C GLY A 167 4.42 -5.22 12.31
N SER A 168 5.56 -4.53 12.32
CA SER A 168 5.67 -3.17 12.88
C SER A 168 4.82 -2.17 12.12
N GLN A 169 4.75 -2.27 10.80
CA GLN A 169 3.92 -1.39 9.96
C GLN A 169 2.42 -1.61 10.18
N LEU A 170 1.99 -2.87 10.34
CA LEU A 170 0.59 -3.17 10.68
C LEU A 170 0.19 -2.59 12.04
N LEU A 171 1.07 -2.69 13.04
CA LEU A 171 0.86 -2.10 14.36
C LEU A 171 0.85 -0.56 14.29
N ALA A 172 1.80 0.03 13.57
CA ALA A 172 1.89 1.48 13.40
C ALA A 172 0.68 2.04 12.64
N LEU A 173 0.15 1.32 11.64
CA LEU A 173 -1.06 1.72 10.93
C LEU A 173 -2.27 1.76 11.86
N ASP A 174 -2.43 0.76 12.72
CA ASP A 174 -3.51 0.74 13.70
C ASP A 174 -3.40 1.89 14.71
N ALA A 175 -2.17 2.20 15.16
CA ALA A 175 -1.89 3.28 16.10
C ALA A 175 -2.08 4.68 15.48
N ALA A 176 -1.65 4.87 14.23
CA ALA A 176 -1.74 6.15 13.52
C ALA A 176 -3.16 6.47 13.07
N MET A 177 -4.01 5.45 12.88
CA MET A 177 -5.41 5.59 12.49
C MET A 177 -6.32 4.84 13.49
N PRO A 178 -6.53 5.35 14.72
CA PRO A 178 -7.32 4.64 15.74
C PRO A 178 -8.75 4.28 15.31
N ALA A 179 -9.39 5.11 14.46
CA ALA A 179 -10.76 4.89 14.04
C ALA A 179 -10.89 3.88 12.88
N LEU A 180 -9.98 3.91 11.91
CA LEU A 180 -10.06 3.18 10.64
C LEU A 180 -8.88 2.25 10.35
N GLY A 181 -7.71 2.48 10.94
CA GLY A 181 -6.48 1.71 10.70
C GLY A 181 -6.66 0.21 10.88
N TRP A 182 -7.34 -0.20 11.95
CA TRP A 182 -7.69 -1.61 12.19
C TRP A 182 -8.48 -2.26 11.04
N ARG A 183 -9.30 -1.49 10.31
CA ARG A 183 -10.04 -2.01 9.15
C ARG A 183 -9.11 -2.29 7.98
N LEU A 184 -8.12 -1.44 7.76
CA LEU A 184 -7.09 -1.63 6.72
C LEU A 184 -6.15 -2.79 7.08
N VAL A 185 -5.83 -2.94 8.36
CA VAL A 185 -5.11 -4.12 8.88
C VAL A 185 -5.93 -5.38 8.66
N ALA A 186 -7.22 -5.38 9.03
CA ALA A 186 -8.10 -6.53 8.82
C ALA A 186 -8.24 -6.90 7.34
N ASP A 187 -8.37 -5.91 6.45
CA ASP A 187 -8.37 -6.13 5.00
C ASP A 187 -7.05 -6.77 4.52
N THR A 188 -5.90 -6.28 4.98
CA THR A 188 -4.60 -6.88 4.66
C THR A 188 -4.51 -8.34 5.12
N LEU A 189 -4.88 -8.61 6.38
CA LEU A 189 -4.84 -9.97 6.93
C LEU A 189 -5.79 -10.92 6.21
N ALA A 190 -6.97 -10.44 5.80
CA ALA A 190 -7.89 -11.21 4.97
C ALA A 190 -7.25 -11.61 3.63
N HIS A 191 -6.52 -10.69 2.98
CA HIS A 191 -5.86 -11.00 1.72
C HIS A 191 -4.72 -12.00 1.88
N ILE A 192 -3.95 -11.91 2.96
CA ILE A 192 -2.94 -12.94 3.29
C ILE A 192 -3.63 -14.31 3.47
N GLN A 193 -4.73 -14.36 4.22
CA GLN A 193 -5.49 -15.60 4.43
C GLN A 193 -6.06 -16.16 3.13
N ILE A 194 -6.59 -15.32 2.24
CA ILE A 194 -7.08 -15.72 0.92
C ILE A 194 -5.94 -16.33 0.09
N HIS A 195 -4.78 -15.65 0.01
CA HIS A 195 -3.64 -16.16 -0.76
C HIS A 195 -3.12 -17.50 -0.23
N LEU A 196 -3.13 -17.71 1.09
CA LEU A 196 -2.79 -19.00 1.71
C LEU A 196 -3.78 -20.11 1.34
N LEU A 197 -5.06 -19.78 1.22
CA LEU A 197 -6.11 -20.74 0.81
C LEU A 197 -6.01 -21.08 -0.68
N GLU A 198 -5.71 -20.10 -1.52
CA GLU A 198 -5.48 -20.28 -2.96
C GLU A 198 -4.20 -21.08 -3.22
N ASN A 199 -3.15 -20.83 -2.45
CA ASN A 199 -1.84 -21.47 -2.58
C ASN A 199 -1.56 -22.39 -1.38
N SER A 200 -2.39 -23.43 -1.23
CA SER A 200 -2.29 -24.41 -0.14
C SER A 200 -1.00 -25.26 -0.13
N GLY A 201 -0.10 -25.02 -1.11
CA GLY A 201 1.24 -25.62 -1.20
C GLY A 201 2.35 -24.84 -0.48
N ALA A 202 2.05 -23.79 0.30
CA ALA A 202 3.08 -23.13 1.11
C ALA A 202 3.56 -24.07 2.23
N VAL A 203 4.77 -24.62 2.09
CA VAL A 203 5.38 -25.54 3.07
C VAL A 203 6.69 -24.94 3.61
N GLY A 204 7.05 -25.26 4.85
CA GLY A 204 8.35 -24.90 5.42
C GLY A 204 8.38 -23.47 5.99
N LEU A 205 9.46 -22.73 5.68
CA LEU A 205 9.74 -21.42 6.30
C LEU A 205 8.62 -20.40 6.08
N ALA A 206 8.04 -20.31 4.87
CA ALA A 206 6.96 -19.37 4.57
C ALA A 206 5.71 -19.56 5.47
N GLN A 207 5.36 -20.82 5.76
CA GLN A 207 4.24 -21.13 6.65
C GLN A 207 4.55 -20.77 8.10
N SER A 208 5.73 -21.19 8.60
CA SER A 208 6.18 -20.90 9.96
C SER A 208 6.31 -19.39 10.22
N SER A 209 6.87 -18.64 9.28
CA SER A 209 7.00 -17.18 9.36
C SER A 209 5.64 -16.51 9.36
N THR A 210 4.70 -16.94 8.50
CA THR A 210 3.34 -16.41 8.53
C THR A 210 2.67 -16.67 9.88
N GLN A 211 2.80 -17.88 10.44
CA GLN A 211 2.28 -18.18 11.79
C GLN A 211 2.92 -17.29 12.88
N CYS A 212 4.23 -17.07 12.78
CA CYS A 212 4.96 -16.17 13.69
C CYS A 212 4.42 -14.73 13.61
N LEU A 213 4.13 -14.23 12.41
CA LEU A 213 3.54 -12.90 12.22
C LEU A 213 2.20 -12.79 12.96
N PHE A 214 1.26 -13.73 12.71
CA PHE A 214 -0.04 -13.72 13.38
C PHE A 214 0.09 -13.86 14.90
N ALA A 215 0.98 -14.72 15.38
CA ALA A 215 1.22 -14.89 16.82
C ALA A 215 1.76 -13.61 17.47
N SER A 216 2.70 -12.93 16.81
CA SER A 216 3.31 -11.69 17.29
C SER A 216 2.28 -10.55 17.32
N LEU A 217 1.48 -10.41 16.26
CA LEU A 217 0.40 -9.44 16.18
C LEU A 217 -0.64 -9.64 17.29
N ARG A 218 -1.01 -10.91 17.58
CA ARG A 218 -1.91 -11.25 18.68
C ARG A 218 -1.34 -10.86 20.05
N GLN A 219 -0.03 -10.97 20.25
CA GLN A 219 0.62 -10.58 21.50
C GLN A 219 0.74 -9.07 21.66
N ALA A 220 0.88 -8.33 20.56
CA ALA A 220 1.08 -6.90 20.56
C ALA A 220 -0.23 -6.08 20.74
N TRP A 221 -1.36 -6.56 20.20
CA TRP A 221 -2.64 -5.86 20.33
C TRP A 221 -3.38 -6.17 21.64
N PRO A 222 -4.16 -5.21 22.17
CA PRO A 222 -5.20 -5.51 23.14
C PRO A 222 -6.15 -6.60 22.62
N LYS A 223 -6.61 -7.48 23.50
CA LYS A 223 -7.41 -8.66 23.15
C LYS A 223 -8.65 -8.29 22.32
N GLU A 224 -9.40 -7.30 22.76
CA GLU A 224 -10.63 -6.84 22.09
C GLU A 224 -10.33 -6.26 20.71
N ARG A 225 -9.19 -5.58 20.56
CA ARG A 225 -8.74 -5.02 19.27
C ARG A 225 -8.38 -6.12 18.29
N HIS A 226 -7.58 -7.09 18.73
CA HIS A 226 -7.22 -8.26 17.94
C HIS A 226 -8.46 -9.06 17.51
N GLU A 227 -9.39 -9.36 18.44
CA GLU A 227 -10.62 -10.09 18.13
C GLU A 227 -11.47 -9.37 17.07
N ARG A 228 -11.59 -8.05 17.17
CA ARG A 228 -12.31 -7.24 16.19
C ARG A 228 -11.66 -7.27 14.81
N ILE A 229 -10.34 -7.14 14.74
CA ILE A 229 -9.57 -7.22 13.48
C ILE A 229 -9.78 -8.59 12.83
N MET A 230 -9.61 -9.67 13.60
CA MET A 230 -9.72 -11.03 13.07
C MET A 230 -11.16 -11.39 12.67
N ALA A 231 -12.17 -10.92 13.40
CA ALA A 231 -13.56 -11.11 13.02
C ALA A 231 -13.88 -10.46 11.65
N GLN A 232 -13.41 -9.23 11.43
CA GLN A 232 -13.58 -8.54 10.15
C GLN A 232 -12.82 -9.26 9.02
N ALA A 233 -11.58 -9.68 9.27
CA ALA A 233 -10.79 -10.41 8.29
C ALA A 233 -11.48 -11.74 7.89
N ALA A 234 -11.97 -12.50 8.88
CA ALA A 234 -12.68 -13.75 8.65
C ALA A 234 -13.97 -13.56 7.83
N GLN A 235 -14.73 -12.48 8.07
CA GLN A 235 -15.91 -12.16 7.27
C GLN A 235 -15.56 -11.93 5.80
N ALA A 236 -14.47 -11.22 5.51
CA ALA A 236 -13.99 -11.00 4.14
C ALA A 236 -13.58 -12.32 3.46
N VAL A 237 -12.85 -13.19 4.17
CA VAL A 237 -12.47 -14.53 3.66
C VAL A 237 -13.72 -15.38 3.35
N LEU A 238 -14.72 -15.39 4.25
CA LEU A 238 -15.96 -16.13 4.03
C LEU A 238 -16.74 -15.60 2.83
N ALA A 239 -16.82 -14.28 2.67
CA ALA A 239 -17.48 -13.66 1.53
C ALA A 239 -16.79 -14.03 0.21
N TRP A 240 -15.45 -14.03 0.17
CA TRP A 240 -14.67 -14.50 -0.96
C TRP A 240 -14.94 -15.99 -1.27
N GLN A 241 -14.88 -16.88 -0.27
CA GLN A 241 -15.17 -18.31 -0.48
C GLN A 241 -16.57 -18.56 -1.06
N GLN A 242 -17.56 -17.81 -0.61
CA GLN A 242 -18.93 -17.91 -1.14
C GLN A 242 -19.01 -17.48 -2.61
N GLN A 243 -18.24 -16.46 -3.02
CA GLN A 243 -18.16 -16.01 -4.41
C GLN A 243 -17.45 -17.04 -5.28
N THR A 244 -16.32 -17.59 -4.82
CA THR A 244 -15.53 -18.60 -5.55
C THR A 244 -16.27 -19.93 -5.72
N ARG A 245 -17.16 -20.28 -4.78
CA ARG A 245 -17.97 -21.52 -4.83
C ARG A 245 -19.27 -21.40 -5.64
N ARG A 246 -19.70 -20.20 -6.03
CA ARG A 246 -20.89 -20.06 -6.89
C ARG A 246 -20.55 -20.55 -8.30
N PRO A 247 -21.28 -21.55 -8.85
CA PRO A 247 -21.11 -21.90 -10.26
C PRO A 247 -21.45 -20.67 -11.11
N ARG A 248 -20.64 -20.39 -12.13
CA ARG A 248 -20.95 -19.38 -13.14
C ARG A 248 -22.24 -19.84 -13.85
N THR A 249 -23.38 -19.29 -13.44
CA THR A 249 -24.62 -19.41 -14.18
C THR A 249 -24.47 -18.58 -15.45
N ASN A 250 -24.25 -19.26 -16.58
CA ASN A 250 -24.55 -18.72 -17.91
C ASN A 250 -26.05 -18.64 -18.12
#